data_AF-A0A8T1A589-F1
#
_entry.id   AF-A0A8T1A589-F1
#
_cell.length_a   1.000
_cell.length_b   1.000
_cell.length_c   1.000
_cell.angle_alpha   90.00
_cell.angle_beta   90.00
_cell.angle_gamma   90.00
#
_symmetry.space_group_name_H-M   'P 1'
#
loop_
_entity.id
_entity.type
_entity.pdbx_description
1 polymer ?
#
loop_
_entity_poly.entity_id
_entity_poly.type
_entity_poly.pdbx_seq_one_letter_code
_entity_poly.pdbx_strand_id
1 'polypeptide(L)'
;MVKLFCAIVGVAGSAFEVDIDDAESVSALKKAIKAEKPNDFKDVDADKLQLFLAKTDDGAWLKSKDLLRMRKGEIPNEVESRYMNEELEDPTDKICSKFPSTIPDGTIHVLVVTLPSGGIIPWILRSCAPHRGQG
;
A
#
# COMPACT_ATOMS: atom_id res chain seq x y z
N MET A 1 -11.43 -7.16 14.72
CA MET A 1 -10.28 -6.26 15.02
C MET A 1 -9.01 -6.87 14.44
N VAL A 2 -8.42 -6.17 13.47
CA VAL A 2 -7.23 -6.57 12.72
C VAL A 2 -6.22 -5.43 12.75
N LYS A 3 -4.95 -5.80 12.95
CA LYS A 3 -3.83 -4.86 12.96
C LYS A 3 -3.15 -4.87 11.60
N LEU A 4 -3.26 -3.74 10.90
CA LEU A 4 -2.63 -3.57 9.60
C LEU A 4 -1.45 -2.63 9.71
N PHE A 5 -0.30 -3.08 9.22
CA PHE A 5 0.86 -2.22 9.07
C PHE A 5 0.83 -1.53 7.72
N CYS A 6 0.77 -0.20 7.76
CA CYS A 6 0.74 0.68 6.61
C CYS A 6 2.10 1.34 6.43
N ALA A 7 2.60 1.45 5.21
CA ALA A 7 3.82 2.20 4.91
C ALA A 7 3.62 3.15 3.74
N ILE A 8 4.08 4.40 3.90
CA ILE A 8 3.99 5.41 2.86
C ILE A 8 5.13 5.23 1.85
N VAL A 9 4.77 5.07 0.59
CA VAL A 9 5.69 4.99 -0.53
C VAL A 9 6.22 6.39 -0.84
N GLY A 10 7.54 6.51 -0.99
CA GLY A 10 8.20 7.79 -1.26
C GLY A 10 8.49 8.65 -0.02
N VAL A 11 8.02 8.25 1.17
CA VAL A 11 8.34 8.93 2.44
C VAL A 11 9.16 8.01 3.34
N ALA A 12 10.40 8.41 3.63
CA ALA A 12 11.32 7.60 4.43
C ALA A 12 10.84 7.47 5.89
N GLY A 13 10.45 6.26 6.30
CA GLY A 13 10.16 5.96 7.71
C GLY A 13 8.72 6.15 8.17
N SER A 14 7.77 6.31 7.25
CA SER A 14 6.35 6.43 7.60
C SER A 14 5.63 5.08 7.61
N ALA A 15 6.26 4.04 8.17
CA ALA A 15 5.56 2.80 8.50
C ALA A 15 4.87 2.95 9.86
N PHE A 16 3.58 2.59 9.95
CA PHE A 16 2.79 2.71 11.16
C PHE A 16 1.75 1.59 11.26
N GLU A 17 1.36 1.27 12.48
CA GLU A 17 0.27 0.33 12.77
C GLU A 17 -1.06 1.09 12.73
N VAL A 18 -2.06 0.48 12.09
CA VAL A 18 -3.46 0.94 12.08
C VAL A 18 -4.32 -0.21 12.58
N ASP A 19 -5.16 0.09 13.56
CA ASP A 19 -6.16 -0.86 14.07
C ASP A 19 -7.49 -0.58 13.37
N ILE A 20 -8.07 -1.61 12.74
CA ILE A 20 -9.36 -1.52 12.07
C ILE A 20 -10.11 -2.84 12.22
N ASP A 21 -11.44 -2.80 12.20
CA ASP A 21 -12.21 -4.03 12.20
C ASP A 21 -12.20 -4.72 10.83
N ASP A 22 -12.18 -6.04 10.78
CA ASP A 22 -12.21 -6.77 9.50
C ASP A 22 -13.56 -6.65 8.78
N ALA A 23 -14.64 -6.35 9.52
CA ALA A 23 -15.95 -6.09 8.94
C ALA A 23 -16.05 -4.70 8.29
N GLU A 24 -15.11 -3.80 8.59
CA GLU A 24 -15.05 -2.46 8.00
C GLU A 24 -14.64 -2.50 6.52
N SER A 25 -14.89 -1.39 5.85
CA SER A 25 -14.56 -1.22 4.43
C SER A 25 -13.22 -0.50 4.23
N VAL A 26 -12.65 -0.62 3.03
CA VAL A 26 -11.44 0.09 2.61
C VAL A 26 -11.56 1.61 2.81
N SER A 27 -12.75 2.20 2.65
CA SER A 27 -12.98 3.62 2.96
C SER A 27 -12.68 3.98 4.42
N ALA A 28 -13.06 3.11 5.37
CA ALA A 28 -12.73 3.29 6.77
C ALA A 28 -11.22 3.16 7.01
N LEU A 29 -10.55 2.24 6.32
CA LEU A 29 -9.09 2.11 6.36
C LEU A 29 -8.39 3.39 5.88
N LYS A 30 -8.82 3.99 4.77
CA LYS A 30 -8.30 5.27 4.28
C LYS A 30 -8.43 6.37 5.33
N LYS A 31 -9.59 6.43 6.00
CA LYS A 31 -9.84 7.40 7.07
C LYS A 31 -8.96 7.15 8.30
N ALA A 32 -8.79 5.90 8.72
CA ALA A 32 -7.95 5.52 9.85
C ALA A 32 -6.47 5.87 9.60
N ILE A 33 -5.97 5.58 8.40
CA ILE A 33 -4.61 5.94 7.95
C ILE A 33 -4.38 7.44 8.02
N LYS A 34 -5.35 8.23 7.51
CA LYS A 34 -5.30 9.69 7.58
C LYS A 34 -5.34 10.20 9.02
N ALA A 35 -6.16 9.59 9.87
CA ALA A 35 -6.31 9.96 11.27
C ALA A 35 -5.04 9.70 12.09
N GLU A 36 -4.27 8.66 11.77
CA GLU A 36 -2.99 8.37 12.44
C GLU A 36 -1.84 9.29 12.03
N LYS A 37 -1.84 9.74 10.77
CA LYS A 37 -0.78 10.62 10.24
C LYS A 37 -1.36 11.92 9.67
N PRO A 38 -2.08 12.73 10.48
CA PRO A 38 -2.75 13.93 10.00
C PRO A 38 -1.74 15.01 9.56
N ASN A 39 -0.52 14.97 10.09
CA ASN A 39 0.56 15.91 9.69
C ASN A 39 1.14 15.57 8.32
N ASP A 40 1.34 14.28 8.01
CA ASP A 40 1.85 13.81 6.72
C ASP A 40 0.79 13.97 5.62
N PHE A 41 -0.47 13.69 5.95
CA PHE A 41 -1.61 13.77 5.04
C PHE A 41 -2.44 15.06 5.20
N LYS A 42 -1.87 16.12 5.78
CA LYS A 42 -2.63 17.37 6.02
C LYS A 42 -3.14 18.00 4.73
N ASP A 43 -2.32 17.93 3.68
CA ASP A 43 -2.58 18.50 2.36
C ASP A 43 -3.18 17.46 1.39
N VAL A 44 -3.37 16.23 1.86
CA VAL A 44 -3.83 15.10 1.05
C VAL A 44 -5.22 14.66 1.52
N ASP A 45 -6.17 14.65 0.60
CA ASP A 45 -7.50 14.13 0.85
C ASP A 45 -7.46 12.61 1.05
N ALA A 46 -8.34 12.08 1.91
CA ALA A 46 -8.40 10.63 2.14
C ALA A 46 -8.71 9.87 0.84
N ASP A 47 -9.50 10.47 -0.04
CA ASP A 47 -9.84 9.96 -1.36
C ASP A 47 -8.67 9.95 -2.35
N LYS A 48 -7.64 10.79 -2.11
CA LYS A 48 -6.40 10.83 -2.90
C LYS A 48 -5.36 9.82 -2.40
N LEU A 49 -5.62 9.15 -1.28
CA LEU A 49 -4.77 8.07 -0.79
C LEU A 49 -5.05 6.81 -1.60
N GLN A 50 -4.04 6.37 -2.34
CA GLN A 50 -4.07 5.07 -3.00
C GLN A 50 -3.47 4.03 -2.05
N LEU A 51 -4.21 2.96 -1.85
CA LEU A 51 -3.83 1.86 -0.97
C LEU A 51 -3.54 0.65 -1.84
N PHE A 52 -2.40 0.01 -1.63
CA PHE A 52 -2.01 -1.21 -2.33
C PHE A 52 -1.75 -2.32 -1.33
N LEU A 53 -2.11 -3.57 -1.68
CA LEU A 53 -1.73 -4.71 -0.87
C LEU A 53 -0.25 -4.98 -1.04
N ALA A 54 0.49 -4.94 0.07
CA ALA A 54 1.92 -5.25 0.15
C ALA A 54 2.21 -6.76 0.03
N LYS A 55 1.51 -7.44 -0.88
CA LYS A 55 1.56 -8.87 -1.13
C LYS A 55 2.20 -9.10 -2.49
N THR A 56 3.18 -10.01 -2.55
CA THR A 56 3.79 -10.41 -3.82
C THR A 56 2.83 -11.26 -4.64
N ASP A 57 3.16 -11.43 -5.92
CA ASP A 57 2.51 -12.42 -6.80
C ASP A 57 2.47 -13.83 -6.19
N ASP A 58 3.57 -14.23 -5.54
CA ASP A 58 3.70 -15.49 -4.77
C ASP A 58 2.83 -15.55 -3.49
N GLY A 59 2.13 -14.46 -3.16
CA GLY A 59 1.26 -14.35 -2.00
C GLY A 59 1.97 -14.04 -0.68
N ALA A 60 3.25 -13.68 -0.70
CA ALA A 60 4.02 -13.33 0.50
C ALA A 60 3.93 -11.84 0.83
N TRP A 61 3.83 -11.51 2.12
CA TRP A 61 3.80 -10.13 2.60
C TRP A 61 5.19 -9.48 2.63
N LEU A 62 5.23 -8.16 2.41
CA LEU A 62 6.45 -7.35 2.50
C LEU A 62 7.00 -7.38 3.93
N LYS A 63 8.27 -7.74 4.11
CA LYS A 63 8.90 -7.75 5.43
C LYS A 63 9.48 -6.38 5.77
N SER A 64 9.56 -6.07 7.06
CA SER A 64 10.23 -4.86 7.55
C SER A 64 11.68 -4.72 7.04
N LYS A 65 12.36 -5.84 6.79
CA LYS A 65 13.70 -5.88 6.18
C LYS A 65 13.71 -5.31 4.75
N ASP A 66 12.72 -5.63 3.94
CA ASP A 66 12.60 -5.14 2.57
C ASP A 66 12.26 -3.65 2.56
N LEU A 67 11.38 -3.20 3.46
CA LEU A 67 11.16 -1.77 3.70
C LEU A 67 12.47 -1.01 4.03
N LEU A 68 13.35 -1.61 4.82
CA LEU A 68 14.64 -1.01 5.16
C LEU A 68 15.52 -0.85 3.91
N ARG A 69 15.45 -1.81 2.99
CA ARG A 69 16.12 -1.74 1.68
C ARG A 69 15.48 -0.66 0.81
N MET A 70 14.15 -0.46 0.89
CA MET A 70 13.43 0.61 0.16
C MET A 70 13.91 1.96 0.63
N ARG A 71 13.99 2.14 1.96
CA ARG A 71 14.54 3.34 2.59
C ARG A 71 15.97 3.62 2.12
N LYS A 72 16.80 2.58 1.96
CA LYS A 72 18.20 2.72 1.56
C LYS A 72 18.36 3.07 0.07
N GLY A 73 17.25 3.11 -0.69
CA GLY A 73 17.26 3.33 -2.14
C GLY A 73 17.86 2.15 -2.92
N GLU A 74 18.07 1.01 -2.26
CA GLU A 74 18.64 -0.20 -2.86
C GLU A 74 17.59 -1.10 -3.51
N ILE A 75 16.31 -0.75 -3.37
CA ILE A 75 15.27 -1.50 -4.05
C ILE A 75 15.14 -1.02 -5.49
N PRO A 76 15.37 -1.90 -6.49
CA PRO A 76 15.03 -1.59 -7.86
C PRO A 76 13.51 -1.43 -7.96
N ASN A 77 13.06 -0.43 -8.71
CA ASN A 77 11.66 -0.11 -9.04
C ASN A 77 10.78 -1.35 -9.33
N GLU A 78 11.39 -2.45 -9.79
CA GLU A 78 10.75 -3.74 -10.04
C GLU A 78 10.09 -4.37 -8.80
N VAL A 79 10.70 -4.23 -7.63
CA VAL A 79 10.21 -4.84 -6.39
C VAL A 79 9.03 -4.04 -5.82
N GLU A 80 9.05 -2.71 -5.91
CA GLU A 80 7.89 -1.87 -5.58
C GLU A 80 6.68 -2.27 -6.43
N SER A 81 6.87 -2.46 -7.74
CA SER A 81 5.81 -2.98 -8.62
C SER A 81 5.34 -4.39 -8.24
N ARG A 82 6.22 -5.26 -7.72
CA ARG A 82 5.83 -6.59 -7.21
C ARG A 82 4.99 -6.54 -5.93
N TYR A 83 5.05 -5.46 -5.16
CA TYR A 83 4.26 -5.29 -3.94
C TYR A 83 3.07 -4.35 -4.14
N MET A 84 2.88 -3.77 -5.33
CA MET A 84 1.76 -2.90 -5.66
C MET A 84 0.90 -3.53 -6.76
N ASN A 85 0.65 -4.84 -6.65
CA ASN A 85 -0.12 -5.60 -7.64
C ASN A 85 -1.63 -5.38 -7.52
N GLU A 86 -2.15 -5.32 -6.29
CA GLU A 86 -3.59 -5.14 -6.04
C GLU A 86 -3.84 -3.78 -5.39
N GLU A 87 -4.49 -2.89 -6.14
CA GLU A 87 -4.93 -1.58 -5.65
C GLU A 87 -6.31 -1.73 -4.97
N LEU A 88 -6.41 -1.20 -3.75
CA LEU A 88 -7.66 -1.05 -2.99
C LEU A 88 -8.33 0.28 -3.39
N GLU A 89 -8.78 0.32 -4.65
CA GLU A 89 -9.51 1.47 -5.16
C GLU A 89 -10.96 1.46 -4.66
N ASP A 90 -11.57 0.27 -4.59
CA ASP A 90 -12.97 0.12 -4.18
C ASP A 90 -13.17 0.41 -2.67
N PRO A 91 -13.93 1.46 -2.32
CA PRO A 91 -14.12 1.86 -0.92
C PRO A 91 -15.12 0.98 -0.16
N THR A 92 -15.86 0.10 -0.86
CA THR A 92 -16.89 -0.78 -0.31
C THR A 92 -16.35 -2.17 0.00
N ASP A 93 -15.22 -2.53 -0.60
CA ASP A 93 -14.49 -3.77 -0.33
C ASP A 93 -14.21 -3.91 1.17
N LYS A 94 -14.44 -5.10 1.70
CA LYS A 94 -14.26 -5.37 3.12
C LYS A 94 -12.82 -5.73 3.40
N ILE A 95 -12.32 -5.31 4.56
CA ILE A 95 -10.97 -5.67 5.00
C ILE A 95 -10.82 -7.19 5.09
N CYS A 96 -11.81 -7.91 5.62
CA CYS A 96 -11.83 -9.39 5.69
C CYS A 96 -11.77 -10.08 4.31
N SER A 97 -12.18 -9.39 3.24
CA SER A 97 -12.15 -9.92 1.86
C SER A 97 -10.74 -9.89 1.29
N LYS A 98 -9.99 -8.82 1.61
CA LYS A 98 -8.67 -8.53 1.04
C LYS A 98 -7.52 -8.97 1.93
N PHE A 99 -7.73 -8.91 3.24
CA PHE A 99 -6.74 -9.26 4.25
C PHE A 99 -7.15 -10.55 4.96
N PRO A 100 -6.21 -11.49 5.16
CA PRO A 100 -6.47 -12.66 5.98
C PRO A 100 -6.76 -12.22 7.42
N SER A 101 -7.61 -12.96 8.12
CA SER A 101 -7.89 -12.72 9.54
C SER A 101 -6.65 -12.89 10.44
N THR A 102 -5.69 -13.70 10.00
CA THR A 102 -4.40 -13.91 10.68
C THR A 102 -3.27 -13.29 9.87
N ILE A 103 -2.94 -12.06 10.24
CA ILE A 103 -1.84 -11.31 9.68
C ILE A 103 -0.55 -11.64 10.46
N PRO A 104 0.56 -12.04 9.79
CA PRO A 104 1.83 -12.27 10.48
C PRO A 104 2.40 -10.98 11.07
N ASP A 105 3.04 -11.08 12.24
CA ASP A 105 3.73 -9.94 12.85
C ASP A 105 5.04 -9.60 12.11
N GLY A 106 5.41 -8.32 12.13
CA GLY A 106 6.66 -7.84 11.52
C GLY A 106 6.65 -7.67 9.98
N THR A 107 5.48 -7.81 9.34
CA THR A 107 5.26 -7.53 7.92
C THR A 107 4.43 -6.26 7.70
N ILE A 108 4.57 -5.69 6.51
CA ILE A 108 3.76 -4.60 5.99
C ILE A 108 2.66 -5.21 5.14
N HIS A 109 1.46 -4.67 5.29
CA HIS A 109 0.24 -5.20 4.68
C HIS A 109 -0.32 -4.22 3.66
N VAL A 110 -0.16 -2.92 3.92
CA VAL A 110 -0.71 -1.87 3.10
C VAL A 110 0.40 -0.90 2.71
N LEU A 111 0.51 -0.60 1.42
CA LEU A 111 1.35 0.46 0.89
C LEU A 111 0.46 1.64 0.55
N VAL A 112 0.78 2.80 1.14
CA VAL A 112 0.05 4.04 0.94
C VAL A 112 0.84 4.89 -0.02
N VAL A 113 0.26 5.19 -1.18
CA VAL A 113 0.85 6.08 -2.17
C VAL A 113 0.12 7.42 -2.10
N THR A 114 0.87 8.50 -2.06
CA THR A 114 0.33 9.86 -2.13
C THR A 114 0.72 10.48 -3.47
N LEU A 115 -0.27 10.94 -4.22
CA LEU A 115 -0.03 11.73 -5.42
C LEU A 115 0.02 13.21 -5.05
N PRO A 116 1.10 13.94 -5.34
CA PRO A 116 1.06 15.39 -5.28
C PRO A 116 0.07 15.87 -6.34
N SER A 117 -0.94 16.60 -5.89
CA SER A 117 -2.01 17.28 -6.62
C SER A 117 -1.68 17.52 -8.11
N GLY A 118 -2.05 16.59 -8.99
CA GLY A 118 -1.98 16.74 -10.45
C GLY A 118 -1.07 15.76 -11.22
N GLY A 119 -0.34 14.86 -10.56
CA GLY A 119 0.47 13.85 -11.25
C GLY A 119 -0.22 12.49 -11.36
N ILE A 120 -0.49 12.01 -12.58
CA ILE A 120 -0.69 10.57 -12.82
C ILE A 120 0.61 9.87 -12.45
N ILE A 121 0.56 8.76 -11.71
CA ILE A 121 1.73 7.95 -11.37
C ILE A 121 2.46 7.58 -12.68
N PRO A 122 3.66 8.10 -12.99
CA PRO A 122 4.28 7.92 -14.31
C PRO A 122 4.60 6.45 -14.64
N TRP A 123 4.65 5.58 -13.63
CA TRP A 123 5.02 4.18 -13.77
C TRP A 123 3.83 3.21 -13.81
N ILE A 124 2.62 3.55 -13.34
CA ILE A 124 1.43 2.70 -13.50
C ILE A 124 1.09 2.52 -14.99
N LEU A 125 1.31 3.55 -15.82
CA LEU A 125 1.16 3.44 -17.26
C LEU A 125 2.22 2.55 -17.94
N ARG A 126 3.31 2.19 -17.24
CA ARG A 126 4.41 1.37 -17.78
C ARG A 126 4.18 -0.13 -17.54
N SER A 127 3.43 -0.52 -16.51
CA SER A 127 3.25 -1.93 -16.14
C SER A 127 2.11 -2.63 -16.89
N CYS A 128 1.18 -1.90 -17.51
CA CYS A 128 0.13 -2.47 -18.37
C CYS A 128 0.54 -2.61 -19.85
N ALA A 129 1.83 -2.60 -20.18
CA ALA A 129 2.26 -3.07 -21.49
C ALA A 129 2.28 -4.62 -21.46
N PRO A 130 1.37 -5.33 -22.15
CA PRO A 130 1.52 -6.77 -22.30
C PRO A 130 2.88 -7.01 -22.96
N HIS A 131 3.67 -7.91 -22.34
CA HIS A 131 4.87 -8.48 -22.93
C HIS A 131 4.50 -9.01 -24.33
N ARG A 132 4.66 -8.17 -25.35
CA ARG A 132 4.54 -8.59 -26.74
C ARG A 132 5.80 -9.39 -27.03
N GLY A 133 5.74 -10.69 -26.75
CA GLY A 133 6.76 -11.64 -27.13
C GLY A 133 7.04 -11.48 -28.62
N GLN A 134 8.28 -11.12 -28.95
CA GLN A 134 8.80 -11.29 -30.29
C GLN A 134 9.29 -12.73 -30.38
N GLY A 135 8.60 -13.51 -31.21
CA GLY A 135 9.01 -14.80 -31.73
C GLY A 135 8.66 -14.83 -33.21
#